data_AF-A0A8I3A3W2-F1
#
_entry.id   AF-A0A8I3A3W2-F1
#
_cell.length_a   1.000
_cell.length_b   1.000
_cell.length_c   1.000
_cell.angle_alpha   90.00
_cell.angle_beta   90.00
_cell.angle_gamma   90.00
#
_symmetry.space_group_name_H-M   'P 1'
#
loop_
_entity.id
_entity.type
_entity.pdbx_description
1 polymer ?
#
loop_
_entity_poly.entity_id
_entity_poly.type
_entity_poly.pdbx_seq_one_letter_code
_entity_poly.pdbx_strand_id
1 'polypeptide(L)'
;MSASKAAQKRLTREYKTIAENPPPYIEAHPSESNILEWHYIITGPEDTPYHGGQYWGTLMFPPTYPFAPPAIRMHTPSGRFQPSTRLCLSISDFHPKSFNPAWEVSTILIGLLSFMTSEEMTTGSVSSTAAERRALAARSRWWNSTGGGSHARANPAGKGNVKAGDAGAKFRAEWPEVDAKNWDMMREQKVDMATGHVPTAAGGASCRPPQLGIGAHGGGGGANSAHQGRAVVDAVVQQRDAGTGWLHRNKLLVAGAVVFLYVLLARVLGNGE
;
A
#
# COMPACT_ATOMS: atom_id res chain seq x y z
N MET A 1 -20.28 -1.77 -14.71
CA MET A 1 -20.77 -2.68 -13.65
C MET A 1 -21.11 -1.83 -12.45
N SER A 2 -22.29 -1.99 -11.84
CA SER A 2 -22.67 -1.27 -10.62
C SER A 2 -22.44 -2.14 -9.40
N ALA A 3 -22.11 -1.52 -8.26
CA ALA A 3 -21.98 -2.22 -6.98
C ALA A 3 -23.34 -2.77 -6.53
N SER A 4 -23.35 -3.94 -5.89
CA SER A 4 -24.52 -4.34 -5.10
C SER A 4 -24.71 -3.40 -3.92
N LYS A 5 -25.93 -3.26 -3.40
CA LYS A 5 -26.20 -2.45 -2.20
C LYS A 5 -25.34 -2.88 -1.00
N ALA A 6 -25.09 -4.19 -0.87
CA ALA A 6 -24.24 -4.75 0.17
C ALA A 6 -22.77 -4.34 -0.01
N ALA A 7 -22.23 -4.47 -1.23
CA ALA A 7 -20.87 -4.05 -1.55
C ALA A 7 -20.69 -2.55 -1.31
N GLN A 8 -21.64 -1.72 -1.76
CA GLN A 8 -21.60 -0.28 -1.56
C GLN A 8 -21.58 0.07 -0.06
N LYS A 9 -22.52 -0.47 0.73
CA LYS A 9 -22.57 -0.25 2.18
C LYS A 9 -21.27 -0.69 2.88
N ARG A 10 -20.71 -1.83 2.47
CA ARG A 10 -19.46 -2.37 3.02
C ARG A 10 -18.28 -1.45 2.72
N LEU A 11 -18.07 -1.09 1.46
CA LEU A 11 -16.95 -0.25 1.01
C LEU A 11 -17.04 1.17 1.58
N THR A 12 -18.24 1.76 1.67
CA THR A 12 -18.42 3.07 2.33
C THR A 12 -18.00 3.02 3.80
N ARG A 13 -18.35 1.95 4.52
CA ARG A 13 -17.92 1.79 5.92
C ARG A 13 -16.41 1.64 6.03
N GLU A 14 -15.82 0.78 5.20
CA GLU A 14 -14.36 0.56 5.23
C GLU A 14 -13.58 1.81 4.85
N TYR A 15 -14.10 2.64 3.95
CA TYR A 15 -13.47 3.91 3.61
C TYR A 15 -13.45 4.84 4.82
N LYS A 16 -14.57 4.94 5.54
CA LYS A 16 -14.60 5.69 6.80
C LYS A 16 -13.55 5.16 7.80
N THR A 17 -13.48 3.84 7.98
CA THR A 17 -12.52 3.21 8.90
C THR A 17 -11.08 3.54 8.52
N ILE A 18 -10.71 3.40 7.23
CA ILE A 18 -9.33 3.63 6.79
C ILE A 18 -8.95 5.11 6.77
N ALA A 19 -9.92 6.02 6.52
CA ALA A 19 -9.70 7.45 6.60
C ALA A 19 -9.51 7.94 8.05
N GLU A 20 -10.26 7.37 9.00
CA GLU A 20 -10.12 7.69 10.42
C GLU A 20 -8.86 7.07 11.05
N ASN A 21 -8.49 5.86 10.61
CA ASN A 21 -7.35 5.10 11.15
C ASN A 21 -6.54 4.46 10.01
N PRO A 22 -5.76 5.25 9.26
CA PRO A 22 -4.95 4.73 8.16
C PRO A 22 -3.89 3.77 8.69
N PRO A 23 -3.73 2.57 8.10
CA PRO A 23 -2.61 1.71 8.44
C PRO A 23 -1.29 2.41 8.13
N PRO A 24 -0.24 2.17 8.93
CA PRO A 24 1.09 2.69 8.63
C PRO A 24 1.51 2.39 7.19
N TYR A 25 2.16 3.37 6.57
CA TYR A 25 2.63 3.34 5.19
C TYR A 25 1.54 3.22 4.11
N ILE A 26 0.25 3.21 4.46
CA ILE A 26 -0.84 2.93 3.51
C ILE A 26 -1.85 4.09 3.53
N GLU A 27 -2.08 4.67 2.36
CA GLU A 27 -3.17 5.59 2.09
C GLU A 27 -4.07 4.99 1.01
N ALA A 28 -5.40 5.06 1.15
CA ALA A 28 -6.31 4.59 0.12
C ALA A 28 -7.67 5.28 0.15
N HIS A 29 -8.30 5.40 -1.01
CA HIS A 29 -9.66 5.93 -1.17
C HIS A 29 -10.36 5.28 -2.38
N PRO A 30 -11.71 5.23 -2.39
CA PRO A 30 -12.46 4.92 -3.60
C PRO A 30 -12.29 6.02 -4.64
N SER A 31 -12.34 5.68 -5.92
CA SER A 31 -12.52 6.65 -7.00
C SER A 31 -13.88 7.32 -6.86
N GLU A 32 -13.94 8.63 -7.08
CA GLU A 32 -15.18 9.42 -7.00
C GLU A 32 -16.27 8.91 -7.96
N SER A 33 -15.84 8.38 -9.10
CA SER A 33 -16.74 7.91 -10.16
C SER A 33 -17.22 6.46 -9.97
N ASN A 34 -16.53 5.67 -9.15
CA ASN A 34 -16.77 4.24 -9.02
C ASN A 34 -16.25 3.69 -7.69
N ILE A 35 -17.16 3.44 -6.74
CA ILE A 35 -16.80 2.88 -5.42
C ILE A 35 -16.15 1.48 -5.49
N LEU A 36 -16.31 0.75 -6.60
CA LEU A 36 -15.66 -0.56 -6.80
C LEU A 36 -14.21 -0.44 -7.27
N GLU A 37 -13.76 0.76 -7.62
CA GLU A 37 -12.37 1.04 -7.96
C GLU A 37 -11.77 1.85 -6.82
N TRP A 38 -10.75 1.32 -6.17
CA TRP A 38 -10.01 2.04 -5.14
C TRP A 38 -8.59 2.28 -5.58
N HIS A 39 -8.09 3.45 -5.24
CA HIS A 39 -6.70 3.81 -5.38
C HIS A 39 -6.01 3.67 -4.03
N TYR A 40 -4.76 3.22 -4.05
CA TYR A 40 -3.93 3.16 -2.87
C TYR A 40 -2.52 3.64 -3.17
N ILE A 41 -1.84 4.12 -2.14
CA ILE A 41 -0.42 4.42 -2.11
C ILE A 41 0.20 3.62 -0.96
N ILE A 42 1.26 2.88 -1.27
CA ILE A 42 2.15 2.28 -0.28
C ILE A 42 3.43 3.12 -0.24
N THR A 43 3.78 3.65 0.92
CA THR A 43 5.10 4.22 1.18
C THR A 43 6.06 3.08 1.53
N GLY A 44 7.24 3.02 0.90
CA GLY A 44 8.18 1.96 1.20
C GLY A 44 8.72 2.07 2.64
N PRO A 45 8.57 1.04 3.49
CA PRO A 45 9.04 1.10 4.87
C PRO A 45 10.56 1.19 4.98
N GLU A 46 11.02 1.66 6.13
CA GLU A 46 12.42 1.60 6.55
C GLU A 46 12.95 0.17 6.51
N ASP A 47 14.28 0.02 6.41
CA ASP A 47 14.98 -1.29 6.36
C ASP A 47 14.57 -2.22 5.20
N THR A 48 13.83 -1.71 4.22
CA THR A 48 13.50 -2.41 2.97
C THR A 48 14.20 -1.76 1.78
N PRO A 49 14.41 -2.46 0.64
CA PRO A 49 14.91 -1.83 -0.58
C PRO A 49 13.91 -0.83 -1.21
N TYR A 50 12.72 -0.70 -0.63
CA TYR A 50 11.66 0.19 -1.07
C TYR A 50 11.65 1.52 -0.31
N HIS A 51 12.45 1.65 0.76
CA HIS A 51 12.45 2.81 1.65
C HIS A 51 12.45 4.15 0.90
N GLY A 52 11.53 5.05 1.28
CA GLY A 52 11.35 6.37 0.66
C GLY A 52 10.56 6.37 -0.65
N GLY A 53 10.31 5.20 -1.24
CA GLY A 53 9.47 5.03 -2.43
C GLY A 53 7.98 5.26 -2.16
N GLN A 54 7.24 5.56 -3.22
CA GLN A 54 5.80 5.82 -3.24
C GLN A 54 5.16 4.98 -4.35
N TYR A 55 4.44 3.93 -3.97
CA TYR A 55 3.91 2.92 -4.88
C TYR A 55 2.40 3.02 -4.98
N TRP A 56 1.93 3.62 -6.06
CA TRP A 56 0.52 3.75 -6.38
C TRP A 56 -0.01 2.51 -7.09
N GLY A 57 -1.25 2.13 -6.78
CA GLY A 57 -1.94 1.01 -7.40
C GLY A 57 -3.46 1.11 -7.33
N THR A 58 -4.13 0.06 -7.78
CA THR A 58 -5.60 -0.07 -7.76
C THR A 58 -6.07 -1.40 -7.20
N LEU A 59 -7.21 -1.34 -6.51
CA LEU A 59 -8.05 -2.49 -6.17
C LEU A 59 -9.33 -2.40 -7.00
N MET A 60 -9.66 -3.46 -7.73
CA MET A 60 -10.91 -3.58 -8.49
C MET A 60 -11.82 -4.60 -7.83
N PHE A 61 -12.81 -4.13 -7.07
CA PHE A 61 -13.77 -4.95 -6.36
C PHE A 61 -14.84 -5.51 -7.30
N PRO A 62 -15.23 -6.78 -7.17
CA PRO A 62 -16.40 -7.30 -7.84
C PRO A 62 -17.69 -6.73 -7.20
N PRO A 63 -18.82 -6.66 -7.94
CA PRO A 63 -20.11 -6.26 -7.36
C PRO A 63 -20.57 -7.11 -6.16
N THR A 64 -20.01 -8.32 -6.03
CA THR A 64 -20.29 -9.30 -4.96
C THR A 64 -19.38 -9.15 -3.74
N TYR A 65 -18.48 -8.17 -3.69
CA TYR A 65 -17.67 -7.89 -2.49
C TYR A 65 -18.58 -7.70 -1.25
N PRO A 66 -18.26 -8.26 -0.07
CA PRO A 66 -17.01 -8.94 0.31
C PRO A 66 -17.00 -10.47 0.10
N PHE A 67 -17.94 -11.04 -0.65
CA PHE A 67 -17.96 -12.49 -0.89
C PHE A 67 -16.99 -12.96 -1.97
N ALA A 68 -16.38 -12.03 -2.70
CA ALA A 68 -15.29 -12.28 -3.62
C ALA A 68 -14.21 -11.19 -3.49
N PRO A 69 -12.92 -11.55 -3.57
CA PRO A 69 -11.81 -10.60 -3.43
C PRO A 69 -11.67 -9.63 -4.61
N PRO A 70 -10.97 -8.50 -4.43
CA PRO A 70 -10.63 -7.61 -5.52
C PRO A 70 -9.50 -8.14 -6.42
N ALA A 71 -9.44 -7.64 -7.65
CA ALA A 71 -8.21 -7.69 -8.44
C ALA A 71 -7.23 -6.63 -7.94
N ILE A 72 -5.97 -7.00 -7.77
CA ILE A 72 -4.93 -6.10 -7.24
C ILE A 72 -3.93 -5.78 -8.36
N ARG A 73 -3.58 -4.49 -8.52
CA ARG A 73 -2.54 -4.02 -9.45
C ARG A 73 -1.68 -2.95 -8.79
N MET A 74 -0.39 -2.95 -9.08
CA MET A 74 0.52 -1.84 -8.77
C MET A 74 0.89 -1.14 -10.08
N HIS A 75 0.80 0.17 -10.14
CA HIS A 75 1.10 0.96 -11.35
C HIS A 75 2.50 1.53 -11.32
N THR A 76 2.99 1.94 -10.16
CA THR A 76 4.35 2.43 -10.02
C THR A 76 5.36 1.28 -10.15
N PRO A 77 6.40 1.41 -11.00
CA PRO A 77 7.47 0.43 -11.08
C PRO A 77 8.18 0.25 -9.73
N SER A 78 8.14 -0.97 -9.20
CA SER A 78 8.75 -1.30 -7.90
C SER A 78 9.95 -2.25 -7.98
N GLY A 79 10.14 -2.93 -9.11
CA GLY A 79 11.08 -4.05 -9.22
C GLY A 79 10.63 -5.29 -8.44
N ARG A 80 9.35 -5.31 -8.02
CA ARG A 80 8.70 -6.44 -7.35
C ARG A 80 7.50 -6.95 -8.13
N PHE A 81 6.72 -6.03 -8.70
CA PHE A 81 5.53 -6.33 -9.47
C PHE A 81 5.62 -5.72 -10.86
N GLN A 82 5.15 -6.46 -11.86
CA GLN A 82 4.98 -5.95 -13.22
C GLN A 82 3.89 -4.86 -13.21
N PRO A 83 4.20 -3.63 -13.65
CA PRO A 83 3.23 -2.53 -13.63
C PRO A 83 1.91 -2.88 -14.32
N SER A 84 0.81 -2.44 -13.70
CA SER A 84 -0.58 -2.58 -14.19
C SER A 84 -1.04 -4.02 -14.48
N THR A 85 -0.29 -5.01 -14.00
CA THR A 85 -0.62 -6.43 -14.16
C THR A 85 -1.35 -6.95 -12.92
N ARG A 86 -2.32 -7.86 -13.09
CA ARG A 86 -3.05 -8.47 -11.97
C ARG A 86 -2.10 -9.32 -11.14
N LEU A 87 -2.15 -9.15 -9.83
CA LEU A 87 -1.34 -9.90 -8.87
C LEU A 87 -2.12 -11.09 -8.31
N CYS A 88 -1.51 -12.26 -8.35
CA CYS A 88 -2.06 -13.48 -7.78
C CYS A 88 -1.60 -13.63 -6.32
N LEU A 89 -2.45 -13.25 -5.38
CA LEU A 89 -2.20 -13.34 -3.94
C LEU A 89 -3.36 -14.09 -3.30
N SER A 90 -3.15 -14.73 -2.14
CA SER A 90 -4.24 -15.39 -1.39
C SER A 90 -5.42 -14.47 -1.06
N ILE A 91 -5.19 -13.15 -1.06
CA ILE A 91 -6.15 -12.06 -0.84
C ILE A 91 -6.76 -11.48 -2.14
N SER A 92 -6.39 -11.99 -3.32
CA SER A 92 -6.84 -11.45 -4.61
C SER A 92 -7.83 -12.36 -5.35
N ASP A 93 -8.42 -11.83 -6.41
CA ASP A 93 -9.42 -12.47 -7.29
C ASP A 93 -9.00 -13.80 -7.94
N PHE A 94 -7.73 -14.18 -7.86
CA PHE A 94 -7.26 -15.52 -8.23
C PHE A 94 -7.65 -16.62 -7.24
N HIS A 95 -7.89 -16.27 -5.96
CA HIS A 95 -8.12 -17.23 -4.89
C HIS A 95 -9.42 -16.98 -4.12
N PRO A 96 -10.60 -16.98 -4.78
CA PRO A 96 -11.88 -16.65 -4.14
C PRO A 96 -12.25 -17.60 -2.99
N LYS A 97 -11.81 -18.86 -3.02
CA LYS A 97 -12.08 -19.85 -1.96
C LYS A 97 -11.27 -19.63 -0.69
N SER A 98 -10.12 -18.96 -0.79
CA SER A 98 -9.23 -18.68 0.34
C SER A 98 -9.48 -17.32 0.97
N PHE A 99 -10.29 -16.48 0.32
CA PHE A 99 -10.61 -15.14 0.78
C PHE A 99 -11.60 -15.19 1.94
N ASN A 100 -11.27 -14.50 3.03
CA ASN A 100 -12.18 -14.34 4.15
C ASN A 100 -13.03 -13.06 3.97
N PRO A 101 -14.37 -13.13 3.88
CA PRO A 101 -15.24 -11.95 3.77
C PRO A 101 -15.15 -10.96 4.94
N ALA A 102 -14.53 -11.36 6.05
CA ALA A 102 -14.22 -10.47 7.17
C ALA A 102 -13.03 -9.54 6.90
N TRP A 103 -12.14 -9.87 5.96
CA TRP A 103 -11.01 -9.01 5.62
C TRP A 103 -11.49 -7.71 4.95
N GLU A 104 -11.07 -6.59 5.54
CA GLU A 104 -11.35 -5.25 5.04
C GLU A 104 -10.23 -4.78 4.09
N VAL A 105 -10.44 -3.68 3.36
CA VAL A 105 -9.45 -3.06 2.47
C VAL A 105 -8.10 -2.86 3.17
N SER A 106 -8.12 -2.42 4.42
CA SER A 106 -6.90 -2.26 5.23
C SER A 106 -6.11 -3.57 5.34
N THR A 107 -6.79 -4.69 5.59
CA THR A 107 -6.16 -6.02 5.71
C THR A 107 -5.59 -6.49 4.37
N ILE A 108 -6.30 -6.22 3.27
CA ILE A 108 -5.83 -6.52 1.90
C ILE A 108 -4.54 -5.75 1.60
N LEU A 109 -4.51 -4.44 1.87
CA LEU A 109 -3.34 -3.61 1.60
C LEU A 109 -2.15 -3.92 2.50
N ILE A 110 -2.39 -4.27 3.78
CA ILE A 110 -1.35 -4.77 4.68
C ILE A 110 -0.77 -6.09 4.16
N GLY A 111 -1.62 -7.01 3.69
CA GLY A 111 -1.17 -8.26 3.07
C GLY A 111 -0.36 -8.04 1.78
N LEU A 112 -0.76 -7.06 0.96
CA LEU A 112 0.01 -6.66 -0.23
C LEU A 112 1.39 -6.10 0.16
N LEU A 113 1.46 -5.22 1.15
CA LEU A 113 2.73 -4.69 1.65
C LEU A 113 3.63 -5.80 2.19
N SER A 114 3.08 -6.75 2.96
CA SER A 114 3.80 -7.95 3.42
C SER A 114 4.49 -8.68 2.28
N PHE A 115 3.70 -9.00 1.24
CA PHE A 115 4.18 -9.74 0.09
C PHE A 115 5.17 -8.94 -0.74
N MET A 116 4.97 -7.62 -0.82
CA MET A 116 5.92 -6.71 -1.47
C MET A 116 7.29 -6.78 -0.81
N THR A 117 7.35 -6.87 0.52
CA THR A 117 8.60 -6.94 1.30
C THR A 117 9.20 -8.34 1.43
N SER A 118 8.54 -9.37 0.90
CA SER A 118 9.09 -10.72 0.79
C SER A 118 9.72 -10.97 -0.59
N GLU A 119 10.39 -12.11 -0.75
CA GLU A 119 10.96 -12.56 -2.03
C GLU A 119 10.13 -13.68 -2.71
N GLU A 120 8.93 -13.97 -2.22
CA GLU A 120 8.07 -15.03 -2.78
C GLU A 120 7.62 -14.70 -4.20
N MET A 121 7.68 -15.63 -5.15
CA MET A 121 7.26 -15.38 -6.53
C MET A 121 5.80 -15.80 -6.76
N THR A 122 5.04 -14.94 -7.44
CA THR A 122 3.68 -15.24 -7.89
C THR A 122 3.40 -14.61 -9.25
N THR A 123 2.26 -14.92 -9.88
CA THR A 123 1.83 -14.28 -11.13
C THR A 123 1.79 -12.76 -10.96
N GLY A 124 2.46 -12.07 -11.88
CA GLY A 124 2.63 -10.61 -11.85
C GLY A 124 3.85 -10.13 -11.06
N SER A 125 4.62 -11.03 -10.43
CA SER A 125 5.92 -10.68 -9.83
C SER A 125 7.02 -10.53 -10.88
N VAL A 126 8.00 -9.71 -10.57
CA VAL A 126 9.28 -9.63 -11.31
C VAL A 126 10.44 -9.80 -10.32
N SER A 127 11.57 -10.30 -10.83
CA SER A 127 12.82 -10.35 -10.06
C SER A 127 13.67 -9.14 -10.40
N SER A 128 14.21 -8.49 -9.38
CA SER A 128 15.15 -7.36 -9.51
C SER A 128 16.02 -7.33 -8.26
N THR A 129 17.24 -6.83 -8.42
CA THR A 129 18.19 -6.67 -7.32
C THR A 129 17.73 -5.58 -6.35
N ALA A 130 18.23 -5.63 -5.11
CA ALA A 130 17.97 -4.58 -4.13
C ALA A 130 18.45 -3.19 -4.59
N ALA A 131 19.52 -3.12 -5.40
CA ALA A 131 20.02 -1.88 -5.98
C ALA A 131 19.03 -1.29 -7.00
N GLU A 132 18.49 -2.13 -7.89
CA GLU A 132 17.46 -1.70 -8.86
C GLU A 132 16.18 -1.25 -8.15
N ARG A 133 15.73 -1.99 -7.13
CA ARG A 133 14.56 -1.61 -6.32
C ARG A 133 14.75 -0.24 -5.65
N ARG A 134 15.93 0.04 -5.08
CA ARG A 134 16.27 1.36 -4.52
C ARG A 134 16.29 2.46 -5.58
N ALA A 135 16.85 2.17 -6.75
CA ALA A 135 16.86 3.12 -7.87
C ALA A 135 15.43 3.43 -8.38
N LEU A 136 14.52 2.45 -8.33
CA LEU A 136 13.10 2.66 -8.62
C LEU A 136 12.38 3.43 -7.51
N ALA A 137 12.67 3.14 -6.24
CA ALA A 137 12.14 3.87 -5.09
C ALA A 137 12.47 5.37 -5.17
N ALA A 138 13.73 5.72 -5.47
CA ALA A 138 14.16 7.11 -5.61
C ALA A 138 13.43 7.88 -6.73
N ARG A 139 12.93 7.17 -7.75
CA ARG A 139 12.26 7.78 -8.92
C ARG A 139 10.74 7.67 -8.88
N SER A 140 10.17 7.02 -7.87
CA SER A 140 8.77 6.61 -7.87
C SER A 140 7.81 7.81 -7.88
N ARG A 141 8.15 8.88 -7.15
CA ARG A 141 7.34 10.11 -7.05
C ARG A 141 7.33 10.87 -8.38
N TRP A 142 8.50 11.01 -8.99
CA TRP A 142 8.61 11.54 -10.35
C TRP A 142 7.81 10.70 -11.35
N TRP A 143 7.90 9.37 -11.27
CA TRP A 143 7.11 8.49 -12.13
C TRP A 143 5.61 8.72 -11.97
N ASN A 144 5.12 8.79 -10.72
CA ASN A 144 3.70 9.01 -10.45
C ASN A 144 3.21 10.36 -10.99
N SER A 145 3.97 11.42 -10.78
CA SER A 145 3.62 12.78 -11.21
C SER A 145 3.76 13.02 -12.71
N THR A 146 4.61 12.26 -13.41
CA THR A 146 4.95 12.52 -14.82
C THR A 146 4.63 11.37 -15.79
N GLY A 147 4.28 10.19 -15.29
CA GLY A 147 4.16 8.97 -16.11
C GLY A 147 5.51 8.51 -16.69
N GLY A 148 6.62 8.85 -16.01
CA GLY A 148 7.96 8.45 -16.42
C GLY A 148 8.59 9.30 -17.50
N GLY A 149 8.31 10.61 -17.51
CA GLY A 149 8.77 11.52 -18.57
C GLY A 149 8.13 11.26 -19.94
N SER A 150 7.17 10.34 -20.01
CA SER A 150 6.43 10.05 -21.25
C SER A 150 5.45 11.19 -21.53
N HIS A 151 5.86 12.17 -22.33
CA HIS A 151 4.96 13.17 -22.93
C HIS A 151 4.09 12.61 -24.08
N ALA A 152 3.98 11.27 -24.20
CA ALA A 152 3.27 10.65 -25.31
C ALA A 152 1.78 11.01 -25.28
N ARG A 153 1.25 11.45 -26.44
CA ARG A 153 -0.17 11.78 -26.59
C ARG A 153 -1.02 10.58 -26.20
N ALA A 154 -1.92 10.78 -25.23
CA ALA A 154 -2.86 9.77 -24.79
C ALA A 154 -3.66 9.19 -25.97
N ASN A 155 -3.54 7.89 -26.24
CA ASN A 155 -4.38 7.22 -27.23
C ASN A 155 -5.72 6.83 -26.56
N PRO A 156 -6.90 7.18 -27.10
CA PRO A 156 -8.18 7.02 -26.41
C PRO A 156 -8.75 5.61 -26.61
N ALA A 157 -8.19 4.59 -25.94
CA ALA A 157 -8.86 3.29 -25.87
C ALA A 157 -8.73 2.67 -24.46
N GLY A 158 -9.88 2.36 -23.85
CA GLY A 158 -10.00 1.66 -22.56
C GLY A 158 -10.43 2.56 -21.39
N LYS A 159 -11.72 2.60 -21.06
CA LYS A 159 -12.23 3.20 -19.80
C LYS A 159 -11.86 2.29 -18.64
N GLY A 160 -11.11 2.81 -17.65
CA GLY A 160 -10.89 2.16 -16.34
C GLY A 160 -9.45 1.76 -16.01
N ASN A 161 -8.57 1.52 -16.99
CA ASN A 161 -7.19 1.10 -16.71
C ASN A 161 -6.19 2.26 -16.82
N VAL A 162 -5.20 2.32 -15.91
CA VAL A 162 -4.04 3.23 -16.03
C VAL A 162 -3.28 2.87 -17.30
N LYS A 163 -3.22 3.79 -18.25
CA LYS A 163 -2.50 3.61 -19.51
C LYS A 163 -1.02 3.85 -19.25
N ALA A 164 -0.15 2.95 -19.70
CA ALA A 164 1.26 3.25 -19.76
C ALA A 164 1.45 4.49 -20.65
N GLY A 165 2.08 5.54 -20.12
CA GLY A 165 2.27 6.79 -20.83
C GLY A 165 1.06 7.75 -20.80
N ASP A 166 0.17 7.66 -19.80
CA ASP A 166 -0.83 8.72 -19.54
C ASP A 166 -0.22 10.02 -18.97
N ALA A 167 1.10 10.14 -19.02
CA ALA A 167 1.89 11.21 -18.43
C ALA A 167 1.58 11.46 -16.94
N GLY A 168 1.13 10.45 -16.19
CA GLY A 168 0.74 10.58 -14.77
C GLY A 168 -0.63 11.22 -14.56
N ALA A 169 -1.40 11.45 -15.61
CA ALA A 169 -2.68 12.16 -15.54
C ALA A 169 -3.66 11.51 -14.56
N LYS A 170 -3.76 10.17 -14.56
CA LYS A 170 -4.68 9.49 -13.63
C LYS A 170 -4.20 9.58 -12.18
N PHE A 171 -2.89 9.51 -11.92
CA PHE A 171 -2.36 9.73 -10.57
C PHE A 171 -2.69 11.14 -10.07
N ARG A 172 -2.47 12.17 -10.89
CA ARG A 172 -2.77 13.57 -10.51
C ARG A 172 -4.24 13.84 -10.28
N ALA A 173 -5.12 13.18 -11.03
CA ALA A 173 -6.56 13.32 -10.87
C ALA A 173 -7.04 12.69 -9.55
N GLU A 174 -6.53 11.51 -9.19
CA GLU A 174 -6.92 10.79 -7.98
C GLU A 174 -6.20 11.33 -6.73
N TRP A 175 -4.99 11.87 -6.86
CA TRP A 175 -4.15 12.32 -5.75
C TRP A 175 -3.57 13.73 -5.92
N PRO A 176 -4.39 14.78 -6.06
CA PRO A 176 -3.91 16.14 -6.33
C PRO A 176 -3.00 16.70 -5.24
N GLU A 177 -3.32 16.44 -3.96
CA GLU A 177 -2.51 16.91 -2.82
C GLU A 177 -1.17 16.18 -2.71
N VAL A 178 -1.16 14.87 -2.99
CA VAL A 178 0.08 14.07 -2.98
C VAL A 178 0.96 14.46 -4.16
N ASP A 179 0.35 14.74 -5.32
CA ASP A 179 1.09 15.24 -6.48
C ASP A 179 1.75 16.59 -6.19
N ALA A 180 1.04 17.54 -5.56
CA ALA A 180 1.63 18.81 -5.15
C ALA A 180 2.86 18.61 -4.26
N LYS A 181 2.75 17.74 -3.24
CA LYS A 181 3.88 17.37 -2.37
C LYS A 181 5.03 16.70 -3.14
N ASN A 182 4.71 15.84 -4.11
CA ASN A 182 5.73 15.23 -4.96
C ASN A 182 6.48 16.28 -5.77
N TRP A 183 5.79 17.28 -6.33
CA TRP A 183 6.42 18.40 -7.03
C TRP A 183 7.31 19.23 -6.13
N ASP A 184 6.87 19.51 -4.90
CA ASP A 184 7.67 20.26 -3.92
C ASP A 184 8.97 19.52 -3.61
N MET A 185 8.88 18.21 -3.35
CA MET A 185 10.03 17.35 -3.10
C MET A 185 10.98 17.29 -4.30
N MET A 186 10.44 17.17 -5.53
CA MET A 186 11.27 17.13 -6.74
C MET A 186 12.05 18.44 -6.95
N ARG A 187 11.43 19.59 -6.64
CA ARG A 187 12.12 20.89 -6.70
C ARG A 187 13.20 21.01 -5.63
N GLU A 188 12.92 20.58 -4.40
CA GLU A 188 13.87 20.60 -3.29
C GLU A 188 15.10 19.73 -3.57
N GLN A 189 14.88 18.50 -4.03
CA GLN A 189 15.95 17.54 -4.34
C GLN A 189 16.59 17.77 -5.72
N LYS A 190 16.15 18.78 -6.47
CA LYS A 190 16.62 19.12 -7.83
C LYS A 190 16.58 17.92 -8.79
N VAL A 191 15.50 17.14 -8.72
CA VAL A 191 15.31 15.96 -9.58
C VAL A 191 15.33 16.37 -11.05
N ASP A 192 16.12 15.68 -11.87
CA ASP A 192 16.10 15.85 -13.32
C ASP A 192 14.75 15.41 -13.86
N MET A 193 14.00 16.35 -14.43
CA MET A 193 12.65 16.08 -14.92
C MET A 193 12.58 15.14 -16.11
N ALA A 194 13.66 15.01 -16.91
CA ALA A 194 13.70 14.11 -18.04
C ALA A 194 13.90 12.66 -17.62
N THR A 195 14.69 12.43 -16.57
CA THR A 195 15.16 11.08 -16.19
C THR A 195 14.63 10.60 -14.84
N GLY A 196 14.11 11.51 -14.02
CA GLY A 196 13.69 11.27 -12.64
C GLY A 196 14.85 11.10 -11.67
N HIS A 197 16.11 11.25 -12.10
CA HIS A 197 17.26 11.06 -11.24
C HIS A 197 17.53 12.28 -10.37
N VAL A 198 17.78 12.02 -9.08
CA VAL A 198 18.32 13.03 -8.15
C VAL A 198 19.81 13.19 -8.47
N PRO A 199 20.30 14.41 -8.77
CA PRO A 199 21.73 14.66 -8.95
C PRO A 199 22.48 14.25 -7.67
N THR A 200 23.42 13.31 -7.77
CA THR A 200 24.29 13.01 -6.65
C THR A 200 25.15 14.24 -6.36
N ALA A 201 25.18 14.69 -5.11
CA ALA A 201 26.13 15.70 -4.69
C ALA A 201 27.54 15.22 -5.07
N ALA A 202 28.27 16.04 -5.81
CA ALA A 202 29.65 15.75 -6.20
C ALA A 202 30.51 15.57 -4.93
N GLY A 203 30.78 14.33 -4.53
CA GLY A 203 31.65 14.03 -3.39
C GLY A 203 31.30 12.74 -2.65
N GLY A 204 31.64 11.58 -3.23
CA GLY A 204 31.59 10.30 -2.52
C GLY A 204 31.54 9.09 -3.45
N ALA A 205 32.73 8.54 -3.76
CA ALA A 205 32.99 7.22 -4.34
C ALA A 205 32.05 6.71 -5.46
N SER A 206 32.50 6.90 -6.70
CA SER A 206 32.00 6.19 -7.89
C SER A 206 32.12 4.67 -7.72
N CYS A 207 31.01 3.99 -7.45
CA CYS A 207 30.86 2.58 -7.78
C CYS A 207 30.59 2.48 -9.28
N ARG A 208 31.67 2.35 -10.04
CA ARG A 208 31.65 2.01 -11.47
C ARG A 208 30.91 0.67 -11.65
N PRO A 209 30.04 0.50 -12.67
CA PRO A 209 29.41 -0.80 -12.92
C PRO A 209 30.51 -1.85 -13.22
N PRO A 210 30.49 -3.04 -12.60
CA PRO A 210 31.37 -4.11 -13.05
C PRO A 210 30.90 -4.56 -14.43
N GLN A 211 31.83 -4.56 -15.39
CA GLN A 211 31.64 -5.17 -16.71
C GLN A 211 31.20 -6.64 -16.53
N LEU A 212 30.26 -7.08 -17.37
CA LEU A 212 29.81 -8.47 -17.46
C LEU A 212 31.02 -9.42 -17.60
N GLY A 213 31.35 -10.10 -16.50
CA GLY A 213 32.17 -11.30 -16.49
C GLY A 213 31.26 -12.52 -16.33
N ILE A 214 31.22 -13.37 -17.35
CA ILE A 214 30.65 -14.70 -17.30
C ILE A 214 31.49 -15.53 -16.31
N GLY A 215 30.87 -16.05 -15.25
CA GLY A 215 31.52 -16.86 -14.22
C GLY A 215 30.49 -17.54 -13.32
N ALA A 216 30.70 -18.83 -13.04
CA ALA A 216 29.70 -19.81 -12.62
C ALA A 216 29.35 -19.82 -11.12
N HIS A 217 28.20 -20.44 -10.83
CA HIS A 217 27.79 -21.19 -9.64
C HIS A 217 28.27 -20.77 -8.24
N GLY A 218 27.29 -20.52 -7.36
CA GLY A 218 27.44 -20.64 -5.91
C GLY A 218 26.13 -20.36 -5.19
N GLY A 219 25.42 -21.42 -4.78
CA GLY A 219 24.20 -21.32 -4.00
C GLY A 219 24.43 -20.96 -2.54
N GLY A 220 23.43 -20.34 -1.91
CA GLY A 220 23.35 -20.18 -0.45
C GLY A 220 22.44 -19.02 -0.04
N GLY A 221 21.42 -19.28 0.78
CA GLY A 221 20.79 -18.25 1.61
C GLY A 221 19.27 -18.10 1.61
N GLY A 222 18.49 -19.15 1.35
CA GLY A 222 17.01 -19.11 1.42
C GLY A 222 16.45 -19.37 2.82
N ALA A 223 16.62 -18.46 3.78
CA ALA A 223 15.99 -18.61 5.12
C ALA A 223 15.53 -17.30 5.80
N ASN A 224 15.96 -16.11 5.36
CA ASN A 224 15.68 -14.86 6.08
C ASN A 224 14.48 -14.04 5.55
N SER A 225 13.93 -14.37 4.38
CA SER A 225 12.94 -13.49 3.70
C SER A 225 11.51 -13.59 4.27
N ALA A 226 11.07 -14.79 4.67
CA ALA A 226 9.73 -14.99 5.24
C ALA A 226 9.56 -14.28 6.59
N HIS A 227 10.64 -14.19 7.38
CA HIS A 227 10.64 -13.47 8.65
C HIS A 227 10.51 -11.96 8.48
N GLN A 228 11.10 -11.40 7.42
CA GLN A 228 11.07 -9.95 7.16
C GLN A 228 9.68 -9.44 6.77
N GLY A 229 8.99 -10.11 5.85
CA GLY A 229 7.64 -9.69 5.42
C GLY A 229 6.58 -9.82 6.51
N ARG A 230 6.73 -10.82 7.39
CA ARG A 230 5.87 -10.99 8.57
C ARG A 230 6.17 -9.93 9.64
N ALA A 231 7.45 -9.61 9.87
CA ALA A 231 7.85 -8.59 10.83
C ALA A 231 7.33 -7.19 10.46
N VAL A 232 7.36 -6.81 9.16
CA VAL A 232 6.79 -5.52 8.70
C VAL A 232 5.29 -5.47 8.94
N VAL A 233 4.54 -6.54 8.64
CA VAL A 233 3.09 -6.59 8.93
C VAL A 233 2.81 -6.53 10.41
N ASP A 234 3.52 -7.32 11.22
CA ASP A 234 3.33 -7.34 12.66
C ASP A 234 3.62 -5.95 13.24
N ALA A 235 4.64 -5.24 12.72
CA ALA A 235 4.93 -3.85 13.08
C ALA A 235 3.80 -2.89 12.65
N VAL A 236 3.28 -3.00 11.42
CA VAL A 236 2.17 -2.17 10.91
C VAL A 236 0.91 -2.40 11.75
N VAL A 237 0.60 -3.65 12.09
CA VAL A 237 -0.55 -4.03 12.94
C VAL A 237 -0.34 -3.54 14.37
N GLN A 238 0.86 -3.72 14.93
CA GLN A 238 1.18 -3.28 16.29
C GLN A 238 1.12 -1.74 16.41
N GLN A 239 1.61 -1.01 15.43
CA GLN A 239 1.56 0.45 15.40
C GLN A 239 0.11 0.96 15.24
N ARG A 240 -0.73 0.29 14.43
CA ARG A 240 -2.17 0.57 14.37
C ARG A 240 -2.87 0.30 15.71
N ASP A 241 -2.55 -0.82 16.35
CA ASP A 241 -3.13 -1.23 17.63
C ASP A 241 -2.64 -0.38 18.81
N ALA A 242 -1.50 0.31 18.67
CA ALA A 242 -1.01 1.29 19.64
C ALA A 242 -1.79 2.62 19.58
N GLY A 243 -2.33 2.99 18.41
CA GLY A 243 -3.16 4.19 18.23
C GLY A 243 -4.59 4.06 18.75
N THR A 244 -5.08 2.84 18.96
CA THR A 244 -6.39 2.59 19.58
C THR A 244 -6.23 2.45 21.10
N GLY A 245 -6.46 3.56 21.81
CA GLY A 245 -6.21 3.66 23.26
C GLY A 245 -6.78 2.50 24.09
N TRP A 246 -6.07 2.11 25.15
CA TRP A 246 -6.41 0.97 26.04
C TRP A 246 -7.86 0.99 26.54
N LEU A 247 -8.40 2.18 26.81
CA LEU A 247 -9.79 2.39 27.22
C LEU A 247 -10.79 1.96 26.15
N HIS A 248 -10.49 2.18 24.87
CA HIS A 248 -11.39 1.79 23.78
C HIS A 248 -11.42 0.28 23.58
N ARG A 249 -10.26 -0.37 23.71
CA ARG A 249 -10.13 -1.85 23.66
C ARG A 249 -10.82 -2.52 24.84
N ASN A 250 -10.78 -1.90 26.03
CA ASN A 250 -11.36 -2.43 27.25
C ASN A 250 -12.69 -1.77 27.63
N LYS A 251 -13.41 -1.16 26.69
CA LYS A 251 -14.64 -0.38 26.98
C LYS A 251 -15.69 -1.14 27.80
N LEU A 252 -15.80 -2.46 27.59
CA LEU A 252 -16.72 -3.32 28.35
C LEU A 252 -16.23 -3.60 29.77
N LEU A 253 -14.91 -3.77 29.97
CA LEU A 253 -14.31 -3.93 31.29
C LEU A 253 -14.38 -2.61 32.08
N VAL A 254 -14.15 -1.49 31.42
CA VAL A 254 -14.30 -0.15 32.02
C VAL A 254 -15.77 0.09 32.40
N ALA A 255 -16.71 -0.21 31.51
CA ALA A 255 -18.14 -0.11 31.82
C ALA A 255 -18.53 -1.02 32.99
N GLY A 256 -18.04 -2.27 33.00
CA GLY A 256 -18.25 -3.21 34.10
C GLY A 256 -17.67 -2.72 35.43
N ALA A 257 -16.45 -2.17 35.41
CA ALA A 257 -15.80 -1.60 36.59
C ALA A 257 -16.56 -0.38 37.13
N VAL A 258 -17.06 0.50 36.25
CA VAL A 258 -17.89 1.65 36.64
C VAL A 258 -19.18 1.21 37.32
N VAL A 259 -19.88 0.21 36.74
CA VAL A 259 -21.10 -0.35 37.33
C VAL A 259 -20.80 -1.01 38.68
N PHE A 260 -19.71 -1.76 38.79
CA PHE A 260 -19.31 -2.40 40.05
C PHE A 260 -19.01 -1.39 41.15
N LEU A 261 -18.26 -0.32 40.83
CA LEU A 261 -17.93 0.74 41.79
C LEU A 261 -19.19 1.50 42.24
N TYR A 262 -20.11 1.78 41.31
CA TYR A 262 -21.39 2.41 41.61
C TYR A 262 -22.23 1.58 42.59
N VAL A 263 -22.34 0.27 42.37
CA VAL A 263 -23.08 -0.64 43.26
C VAL A 263 -22.44 -0.71 44.65
N LEU A 264 -21.11 -0.71 44.74
CA LEU A 264 -20.39 -0.66 46.01
C LEU A 264 -20.66 0.63 46.78
N LEU A 265 -20.55 1.79 46.13
CA LEU A 265 -20.83 3.08 46.75
C LEU A 265 -22.29 3.21 47.19
N ALA A 266 -23.23 2.75 46.37
CA ALA A 266 -24.65 2.75 46.72
C ALA A 266 -24.95 1.85 47.94
N ARG A 267 -24.25 0.73 48.10
CA ARG A 267 -24.38 -0.12 49.30
C ARG A 267 -23.74 0.46 50.55
N VAL A 268 -22.61 1.17 50.43
CA VAL A 268 -21.95 1.79 51.58
C VAL A 268 -22.73 3.02 52.07
N LEU A 269 -23.29 3.80 51.15
CA LEU A 269 -24.07 5.01 51.49
C LEU A 269 -25.53 4.69 51.85
N GLY A 270 -26.10 3.61 51.33
CA GLY A 270 -27.48 3.18 51.62
C GLY A 270 -27.68 2.43 52.94
N ASN A 271 -26.61 2.09 53.66
CA ASN A 271 -26.67 1.44 54.97
C ASN A 271 -26.52 2.43 56.15
N GLY A 272 -26.61 3.74 55.87
CA GLY A 272 -26.42 4.82 56.84
C GLY A 272 -27.69 5.49 57.37
N GLU A 273 -28.88 4.94 57.07
CA GLU A 273 -30.18 5.38 57.63
C GLU A 273 -30.77 4.32 58.58
#